data_AF-A0A957XRR0-F1
#
_entry.id   AF-A0A957XRR0-F1
#
_cell.length_a   1.000
_cell.length_b   1.000
_cell.length_c   1.000
_cell.angle_alpha   90.00
_cell.angle_beta   90.00
_cell.angle_gamma   90.00
#
_symmetry.space_group_name_H-M   'P 1'
#
loop_
_entity.id
_entity.type
_entity.pdbx_description
1 polymer ?
#
loop_
_entity_poly.entity_id
_entity_poly.type
_entity_poly.pdbx_seq_one_letter_code
_entity_poly.pdbx_strand_id
1 'polypeptide(L)' 'MKILLSSRHFYPSIGGSETNAEILAREFTYLNHKVKVVTQTPGTNVDSSGSIFPFEVIRQPSSSKLLNLV' A
#
# COMPACT_ATOMS: atom_id res chain seq x y z
N MET A 1 -12.94 -7.33 -5.89
CA MET A 1 -12.40 -8.37 -4.97
C MET A 1 -11.78 -7.70 -3.74
N LYS A 2 -11.42 -8.46 -2.69
CA LYS A 2 -10.59 -7.97 -1.58
C LYS A 2 -9.13 -8.38 -1.86
N ILE A 3 -8.22 -7.40 -1.91
CA ILE A 3 -6.81 -7.62 -2.26
C ILE A 3 -5.95 -7.03 -1.15
N LEU A 4 -5.10 -7.88 -0.54
CA LEU A 4 -4.05 -7.46 0.37
C LEU A 4 -2.72 -7.49 -0.37
N LEU A 5 -2.19 -6.32 -0.71
CA LEU A 5 -0.91 -6.18 -1.40
C LEU A 5 0.20 -5.96 -0.36
N SER A 6 1.08 -6.95 -0.19
CA SER A 6 2.19 -6.87 0.75
C SER A 6 3.47 -6.50 0.02
N SER A 7 4.04 -5.33 0.33
CA SER A 7 5.35 -4.92 -0.17
C SER A 7 6.19 -4.34 0.96
N ARG A 8 7.37 -4.93 1.22
CA ARG A 8 8.25 -4.45 2.29
C ARG A 8 8.66 -2.99 2.10
N HIS A 9 8.90 -2.60 0.85
CA HIS A 9 9.19 -1.23 0.46
C HIS A 9 7.98 -0.61 -0.24
N PHE A 10 7.59 0.58 0.19
CA PHE A 10 6.54 1.38 -0.43
C PHE A 10 6.91 2.87 -0.27
N TYR A 11 6.24 3.76 -0.99
CA TYR A 11 6.47 5.21 -0.85
C TYR A 11 6.51 5.64 0.64
N PRO A 12 7.46 6.49 1.09
CA PRO A 12 8.45 7.26 0.33
C PRO A 12 9.80 6.56 0.11
N SER A 13 9.91 5.24 0.30
CA SER A 13 11.13 4.51 -0.11
C SER A 13 11.28 4.62 -1.64
N ILE A 14 12.41 5.15 -2.10
CA ILE A 14 12.66 5.42 -3.52
C ILE A 14 13.43 4.22 -4.12
N GLY A 15 12.75 3.47 -4.97
CA GLY A 15 13.28 2.30 -5.68
C GLY A 15 12.28 1.77 -6.72
N GLY A 16 12.68 0.77 -7.51
CA GLY A 16 11.85 0.25 -8.61
C GLY A 16 10.70 -0.67 -8.17
N SER A 17 10.78 -1.29 -6.99
CA SER A 17 9.73 -2.21 -6.51
C SER A 17 8.53 -1.46 -5.94
N GLU A 18 8.77 -0.29 -5.38
CA GLU A 18 7.77 0.60 -4.77
C GLU A 18 6.83 1.17 -5.82
N THR A 19 7.39 1.62 -6.96
CA THR A 19 6.61 2.12 -8.09
C THR A 19 5.65 1.06 -8.62
N ASN A 20 6.10 -0.19 -8.76
CA ASN A 20 5.25 -1.28 -9.22
C ASN A 20 4.11 -1.58 -8.23
N ALA A 21 4.42 -1.62 -6.93
CA ALA A 21 3.42 -1.84 -5.89
C ALA A 21 2.34 -0.74 -5.88
N GLU A 22 2.74 0.52 -6.06
CA GLU A 22 1.83 1.65 -6.15
C GLU A 22 0.95 1.58 -7.40
N ILE A 23 1.55 1.37 -8.58
CA ILE A 23 0.82 1.24 -9.85
C ILE A 23 -0.24 0.13 -9.73
N LEU A 24 0.16 -1.06 -9.29
CA LEU A 24 -0.77 -2.18 -9.15
C LEU A 24 -1.92 -1.87 -8.17
N ALA A 25 -1.61 -1.26 -7.02
CA ALA A 25 -2.63 -0.89 -6.04
C ALA A 25 -3.62 0.14 -6.61
N ARG A 26 -3.13 1.13 -7.37
CA ARG A 26 -3.98 2.12 -8.06
C ARG A 26 -4.87 1.47 -9.10
N GLU A 27 -4.32 0.65 -9.98
CA GLU A 27 -5.06 0.00 -11.05
C GLU A 27 -6.13 -0.94 -10.50
N PHE A 28 -5.82 -1.76 -9.49
CA PHE A 28 -6.83 -2.60 -8.86
C PHE A 28 -7.93 -1.79 -8.17
N THR A 29 -7.58 -0.67 -7.55
CA THR A 29 -8.57 0.23 -6.95
C THR A 29 -9.46 0.85 -8.03
N TYR A 30 -8.88 1.29 -9.15
CA TYR A 30 -9.60 1.83 -10.30
C TYR A 30 -10.56 0.80 -10.91
N LEU A 31 -10.18 -0.48 -10.92
CA LEU A 31 -11.04 -1.61 -11.29
C LEU A 31 -12.07 -1.99 -10.20
N ASN A 32 -12.39 -1.07 -9.28
CA ASN A 32 -13.34 -1.23 -8.18
C ASN A 32 -13.02 -2.41 -7.24
N HIS A 33 -11.75 -2.76 -7.07
CA HIS A 33 -11.34 -3.71 -6.02
C HIS A 33 -11.04 -2.98 -4.72
N LYS A 34 -11.32 -3.65 -3.59
CA LYS A 34 -10.95 -3.16 -2.26
C LYS A 34 -9.51 -3.56 -1.99
N VAL A 35 -8.59 -2.62 -2.18
CA VAL A 35 -7.15 -2.83 -2.01
C VAL A 35 -6.69 -2.27 -0.67
N LYS A 36 -5.85 -3.05 0.02
CA LYS A 36 -5.06 -2.60 1.16
C LYS A 36 -3.59 -2.90 0.89
N VAL A 37 -2.73 -1.92 1.10
CA VAL A 37 -1.27 -2.09 0.98
C VAL A 37 -0.68 -2.23 2.37
N VAL A 38 0.08 -3.29 2.62
CA VAL A 38 0.85 -3.47 3.84
C VAL A 38 2.33 -3.25 3.54
N THR A 39 2.98 -2.41 4.34
CA THR A 39 4.39 -2.07 4.16
C THR A 39 5.14 -1.88 5.47
N GLN A 40 6.47 -2.08 5.45
CA GLN A 40 7.36 -1.76 6.56
C GLN A 40 8.00 -0.37 6.43
N THR A 41 7.78 0.33 5.31
CA THR A 41 8.29 1.69 5.13
C THR A 41 7.50 2.68 5.99
N PRO A 42 8.16 3.43 6.89
CA PRO A 42 7.51 4.51 7.63
C PRO A 42 7.16 5.67 6.68
N GLY A 43 6.09 6.41 6.98
CA GLY A 43 5.70 7.56 6.15
C GLY A 43 4.27 7.99 6.36
N THR A 44 3.85 8.95 5.54
CA THR A 44 2.49 9.49 5.50
C THR A 44 1.66 8.77 4.43
N ASN A 45 0.32 8.87 4.52
CA ASN A 45 -0.59 8.27 3.53
C ASN A 45 -0.84 9.19 2.32
N VAL A 46 0.18 9.94 1.93
CA VAL A 46 0.17 10.77 0.72
C VAL A 46 1.20 10.25 -0.27
N ASP A 47 0.89 10.40 -1.55
CA ASP A 47 1.79 10.08 -2.65
C ASP A 47 2.82 11.20 -2.89
N SER A 48 3.63 11.03 -3.93
CA SER A 48 4.64 12.01 -4.35
C SER A 48 4.07 13.36 -4.79
N SER A 49 2.78 13.44 -5.11
CA SER A 49 2.06 14.68 -5.44
C SER A 49 1.47 15.39 -4.20
N GLY A 50 1.57 14.77 -3.02
CA GLY A 50 0.93 15.24 -1.80
C GLY A 50 -0.56 14.87 -1.70
N SER A 51 -1.06 14.03 -2.61
CA SER A 51 -2.45 13.57 -2.63
C SER A 51 -2.62 12.30 -1.80
N ILE A 52 -3.77 12.12 -1.16
CA ILE A 52 -4.06 10.91 -0.39
C ILE A 52 -4.19 9.71 -1.35
N PHE A 53 -3.59 8.57 -0.99
CA PHE A 53 -3.75 7.35 -1.77
C PHE A 53 -5.23 6.93 -1.86
N PRO A 54 -5.71 6.43 -3.02
CA PRO A 54 -7.09 5.98 -3.16
C PRO A 54 -7.38 4.64 -2.46
N PHE A 55 -6.36 4.04 -1.83
CA PHE A 55 -6.42 2.79 -1.09
C PHE A 55 -5.78 2.96 0.30
N GLU A 56 -6.10 2.03 1.20
CA GLU A 56 -5.56 2.06 2.55
C GLU A 56 -4.11 1.56 2.56
N VAL A 57 -3.20 2.37 3.11
CA VAL A 57 -1.80 1.99 3.34
C VAL A 57 -1.59 1.75 4.83
N ILE A 58 -1.29 0.50 5.18
CA ILE A 58 -1.03 0.03 6.53
C ILE A 58 0.48 -0.09 6.71
N ARG A 59 1.03 0.88 7.42
CA ARG A 59 2.48 0.98 7.67
C ARG A 59 2.82 0.31 8.98
N GLN A 60 3.93 -0.42 8.97
CA GLN A 60 4.55 -1.03 10.14
C GLN A 60 3.56 -1.76 11.06
N PRO A 61 2.69 -2.65 10.53
CA PRO A 61 1.77 -3.38 11.39
C PRO A 61 2.55 -4.32 12.31
N SER A 62 2.07 -4.45 13.55
CA SER A 62 2.48 -5.57 14.40
C SER A 62 2.07 -6.90 13.77
N SER A 63 2.75 -7.99 14.13
CA SER A 63 2.42 -9.33 13.62
C SER A 63 0.97 -9.74 13.86
N SER A 64 0.39 -9.34 15.00
CA SER A 64 -1.02 -9.57 15.31
C SER A 64 -1.95 -8.78 14.40
N LYS A 65 -1.62 -7.52 14.11
CA LYS A 65 -2.40 -6.69 13.19
C LYS A 65 -2.33 -7.23 11.77
N LEU A 66 -1.17 -7.73 11.34
CA LEU A 66 -0.99 -8.33 10.01
C LEU A 66 -1.86 -9.58 9.83
N LEU A 67 -1.91 -10.47 10.83
CA LEU A 67 -2.76 -11.66 10.81
C LEU A 67 -4.25 -11.34 10.79
N ASN A 68 -4.68 -10.19 11.31
CA ASN A 68 -6.10 -9.78 11.29
C ASN A 68 -6.55 -9.21 9.93
N LEU A 69 -5.62 -8.94 9.01
CA LEU A 69 -5.94 -8.34 7.70
C LEU A 69 -6.29 -9.37 6.61
N VAL A 70 -6.11 -10.65 6.89
CA VAL A 70 -6.38 -11.78 5.99
C VAL A 70 -7.62 -12.52 6.47
#